data_AF-A0A8T0FDT4-F1
#
_entry.id   AF-A0A8T0FDT4-F1
#
_cell.length_a   1.000
_cell.length_b   1.000
_cell.length_c   1.000
_cell.angle_alpha   90.00
_cell.angle_beta   90.00
_cell.angle_gamma   90.00
#
_symmetry.space_group_name_H-M   'P 1'
#
loop_
_entity.id
_entity.type
_entity.pdbx_description
1 polymer ?
#
loop_
_entity_poly.entity_id
_entity_poly.type
_entity_poly.pdbx_seq_one_letter_code
_entity_poly.pdbx_strand_id
1 'polypeptide(L)'
;MEDYLFAMFLAEDVMKYVLQKHGIEWEVKHNIRSIYKGKYPEKTVILPLKKAVIMFIDKKKKHIKDILRDYTKNNSSTVREFCHYAIEFGSEVFKDGFDPVNFIKYCAIVAEMAYRLYDHCQDIPEQAVGVIGTVLVSQMMTQQFEESGNQEGLKKASLKLLKQLKDVKSTVEYATTSV
;
A
#
# COMPACT_ATOMS: atom_id res chain seq x y z
N MET A 1 9.00 -18.90 -4.80
CA MET A 1 7.68 -18.88 -5.49
C MET A 1 6.57 -18.48 -4.53
N GLU A 2 6.54 -19.02 -3.31
CA GLU A 2 5.53 -18.68 -2.30
C GLU A 2 5.55 -17.20 -1.88
N ASP A 3 6.73 -16.61 -1.68
CA ASP A 3 6.87 -15.19 -1.31
C ASP A 3 6.35 -14.24 -2.39
N TYR A 4 6.65 -14.56 -3.66
CA TYR A 4 6.13 -13.80 -4.80
C TYR A 4 4.60 -13.85 -4.84
N LEU A 5 4.00 -15.02 -4.66
CA LEU A 5 2.54 -15.16 -4.64
C LEU A 5 1.92 -14.40 -3.46
N PHE A 6 2.53 -14.48 -2.27
CA PHE A 6 2.09 -13.70 -1.12
C PHE A 6 2.11 -12.21 -1.41
N ALA A 7 3.21 -11.69 -1.97
CA ALA A 7 3.36 -10.27 -2.26
C ALA A 7 2.33 -9.78 -3.29
N MET A 8 2.13 -10.55 -4.37
CA MET A 8 1.14 -10.23 -5.40
C MET A 8 -0.29 -10.27 -4.86
N PHE A 9 -0.64 -11.30 -4.07
CA PHE A 9 -1.97 -11.38 -3.48
C PHE A 9 -2.23 -10.23 -2.52
N LEU A 10 -1.26 -9.88 -1.68
CA LEU A 10 -1.35 -8.74 -0.76
C LEU A 10 -1.57 -7.44 -1.53
N ALA A 11 -0.79 -7.20 -2.58
CA ALA A 11 -0.88 -6.00 -3.40
C ALA A 11 -2.23 -5.88 -4.11
N GLU A 12 -2.71 -6.97 -4.72
CA GLU A 12 -4.04 -7.06 -5.33
C GLU A 12 -5.14 -6.73 -4.32
N ASP A 13 -5.03 -7.33 -3.14
CA ASP A 13 -5.97 -7.17 -2.05
C ASP A 13 -6.03 -5.73 -1.52
N VAL A 14 -4.89 -5.05 -1.48
CA VAL A 14 -4.82 -3.61 -1.16
C VAL A 14 -5.49 -2.79 -2.25
N MET A 15 -5.13 -3.03 -3.52
CA MET A 15 -5.62 -2.24 -4.66
C MET A 15 -7.14 -2.36 -4.82
N LYS A 16 -7.66 -3.59 -4.79
CA LYS A 16 -9.11 -3.86 -4.85
C LYS A 16 -9.86 -3.14 -3.74
N TYR A 17 -9.30 -3.13 -2.53
CA TYR A 17 -9.95 -2.50 -1.39
C TYR A 17 -9.90 -0.96 -1.46
N VAL A 18 -8.83 -0.37 -2.00
CA VAL A 18 -8.74 1.07 -2.25
C VAL A 18 -9.73 1.51 -3.32
N LEU A 19 -9.82 0.80 -4.45
CA LEU A 19 -10.78 1.12 -5.52
C LEU A 19 -12.23 0.96 -5.07
N GLN A 20 -12.55 -0.13 -4.37
CA GLN A 20 -13.89 -0.36 -3.84
C GLN A 20 -14.32 0.75 -2.88
N LYS A 21 -13.40 1.23 -2.03
CA LYS A 21 -13.66 2.36 -1.14
C LYS A 21 -14.04 3.65 -1.89
N HIS A 22 -13.50 3.83 -3.09
CA HIS A 22 -13.82 4.96 -3.97
C HIS A 22 -14.98 4.66 -4.93
N GLY A 23 -15.71 3.55 -4.73
CA GLY A 23 -16.89 3.20 -5.53
C GLY A 23 -16.55 2.57 -6.89
N ILE A 24 -15.31 2.13 -7.10
CA ILE A 24 -14.88 1.50 -8.34
C ILE A 24 -14.86 -0.02 -8.15
N GLU A 25 -15.69 -0.72 -8.91
CA GLU A 25 -15.62 -2.18 -9.04
C GLU A 25 -14.49 -2.54 -9.99
N TRP A 26 -13.41 -3.07 -9.44
CA TRP A 26 -12.23 -3.47 -10.20
C TRP A 26 -11.97 -4.96 -10.04
N GLU A 27 -11.76 -5.61 -11.18
CA GLU A 27 -11.35 -7.00 -11.27
C GLU A 27 -10.01 -7.09 -12.01
N VAL A 28 -9.12 -7.93 -11.51
CA VAL A 28 -7.82 -8.15 -12.15
C VAL A 28 -8.02 -8.92 -13.44
N LYS A 29 -7.46 -8.42 -14.56
CA LYS A 29 -7.49 -9.11 -15.86
C LYS A 29 -6.80 -10.47 -15.76
N HIS A 30 -5.67 -10.52 -15.07
CA HIS A 30 -4.95 -11.76 -14.76
C HIS A 30 -5.16 -12.15 -13.30
N ASN A 31 -6.26 -12.85 -13.03
CA ASN A 31 -6.56 -13.33 -11.68
C ASN A 31 -5.56 -14.44 -11.28
N ILE A 32 -4.45 -14.06 -10.65
CA ILE A 32 -3.45 -15.00 -10.12
C ILE A 32 -4.14 -16.01 -9.19
N ARG A 33 -5.23 -15.63 -8.51
CA ARG A 33 -5.99 -16.56 -7.65
C ARG A 33 -6.72 -17.65 -8.42
N SER A 34 -7.22 -17.36 -9.62
CA SER A 34 -7.90 -18.36 -10.45
C SER A 34 -6.89 -19.41 -10.97
N ILE A 35 -5.64 -18.99 -11.17
CA ILE A 35 -4.54 -19.87 -11.57
C ILE A 35 -4.08 -20.75 -10.39
N TYR A 36 -4.01 -20.21 -9.17
CA TYR A 36 -3.41 -20.90 -8.01
C TYR A 36 -4.37 -21.64 -7.06
N LYS A 37 -5.64 -21.85 -7.44
CA LYS A 37 -6.63 -22.78 -6.83
C LYS A 37 -6.47 -23.05 -5.31
N GLY A 38 -6.52 -22.01 -4.49
CA GLY A 38 -6.76 -22.16 -3.05
C GLY A 38 -5.55 -22.36 -2.12
N LYS A 39 -4.30 -22.30 -2.60
CA LYS A 39 -3.12 -22.19 -1.71
C LYS A 39 -2.88 -20.72 -1.34
N TYR A 40 -3.71 -20.21 -0.45
CA TYR A 40 -3.63 -18.83 0.04
C TYR A 40 -2.66 -18.77 1.24
N PRO A 41 -1.61 -17.94 1.23
CA PRO A 41 -0.87 -17.63 2.45
C PRO A 41 -1.83 -16.98 3.46
N GLU A 42 -1.64 -17.26 4.74
CA GLU A 42 -2.64 -17.04 5.79
C GLU A 42 -3.33 -15.67 5.71
N LYS A 43 -4.68 -15.69 5.77
CA LYS A 43 -5.54 -14.48 5.84
C LYS A 43 -5.20 -13.55 7.03
N THR A 44 -4.35 -14.01 7.95
CA THR A 44 -4.02 -13.38 9.23
C THR A 44 -3.28 -12.05 9.07
N VAL A 45 -2.37 -11.91 8.10
CA VAL A 45 -1.57 -10.69 7.87
C VAL A 45 -2.29 -9.68 6.99
N ILE A 46 -2.97 -10.16 5.95
CA ILE A 46 -3.57 -9.34 4.90
C ILE A 46 -4.64 -8.39 5.45
N LEU A 47 -5.54 -8.88 6.32
CA LEU A 47 -6.67 -8.08 6.80
C LEU A 47 -6.23 -6.88 7.67
N PRO A 48 -5.33 -7.04 8.67
CA PRO A 48 -4.76 -5.90 9.39
C PRO A 48 -4.08 -4.89 8.48
N LEU A 49 -3.29 -5.35 7.50
CA LEU A 49 -2.56 -4.48 6.59
C LEU A 49 -3.50 -3.67 5.71
N LYS A 50 -4.51 -4.29 5.10
CA LYS A 50 -5.56 -3.60 4.33
C LYS A 50 -6.19 -2.46 5.13
N LYS A 51 -6.60 -2.75 6.37
CA LYS A 51 -7.21 -1.76 7.26
C LYS A 51 -6.24 -0.62 7.58
N ALA A 52 -4.96 -0.94 7.79
CA ALA A 52 -3.93 0.04 8.10
C ALA A 52 -3.69 1.00 6.92
N VAL A 53 -3.59 0.46 5.70
CA VAL A 53 -3.49 1.24 4.46
C VAL A 53 -4.66 2.22 4.33
N ILE A 54 -5.90 1.72 4.43
CA ILE A 54 -7.08 2.57 4.27
C ILE A 54 -7.18 3.67 5.33
N MET A 55 -6.93 3.32 6.59
CA MET A 55 -7.00 4.32 7.65
C MET A 55 -5.86 5.33 7.52
N PHE A 56 -4.68 4.93 7.03
CA PHE A 56 -3.61 5.86 6.71
C PHE A 56 -4.06 6.84 5.62
N ILE A 57 -4.65 6.34 4.52
CA ILE A 57 -5.23 7.18 3.45
C ILE A 57 -6.22 8.19 4.05
N ASP A 58 -7.13 7.75 4.93
CA ASP A 58 -8.14 8.62 5.52
C ASP A 58 -7.58 9.70 6.45
N LYS A 59 -6.59 9.34 7.26
CA LYS A 59 -6.03 10.24 8.27
C LYS A 59 -4.94 11.16 7.73
N LYS A 60 -4.30 10.77 6.63
CA LYS A 60 -3.16 11.50 6.05
C LYS A 60 -3.45 12.00 4.64
N LYS A 61 -4.73 12.24 4.30
CA LYS A 61 -5.18 12.78 2.99
C LYS A 61 -4.36 13.98 2.52
N LYS A 62 -4.09 14.95 3.39
CA LYS A 62 -3.31 16.15 3.03
C LYS A 62 -1.88 15.78 2.62
N HIS A 63 -1.20 14.97 3.44
CA HIS A 63 0.16 14.52 3.18
C HIS A 63 0.25 13.73 1.86
N ILE A 64 -0.70 12.82 1.61
CA ILE A 64 -0.72 12.06 0.36
C ILE A 64 -0.98 12.99 -0.84
N LYS A 65 -1.91 13.96 -0.71
CA LYS A 65 -2.14 14.96 -1.76
C LYS A 65 -0.89 15.79 -2.08
N ASP A 66 -0.09 16.14 -1.07
CA ASP A 66 1.14 16.90 -1.28
C ASP A 66 2.15 16.08 -2.11
N ILE A 67 2.36 14.80 -1.78
CA ILE A 67 3.21 13.88 -2.54
C ILE A 67 2.71 13.74 -3.99
N LEU A 68 1.42 13.55 -4.17
CA LEU A 68 0.82 13.37 -5.49
C LEU A 68 0.85 14.64 -6.35
N ARG A 69 0.75 15.82 -5.73
CA ARG A 69 0.92 17.09 -6.44
C ARG A 69 2.32 17.19 -7.02
N ASP A 70 3.33 16.78 -6.26
CA ASP A 70 4.71 16.83 -6.73
C ASP A 70 4.95 15.80 -7.85
N TYR A 71 4.31 14.63 -7.78
CA TYR A 71 4.28 13.66 -8.88
C TYR A 71 3.64 14.24 -10.16
N THR A 72 2.41 14.75 -10.06
CA THR A 72 1.63 15.23 -11.22
C THR A 72 2.21 16.47 -11.88
N LYS A 73 2.98 17.29 -11.15
CA LYS A 73 3.73 18.42 -11.74
C LYS A 73 4.87 17.99 -12.65
N ASN A 74 5.45 16.82 -12.38
CA ASN A 74 6.70 16.38 -12.98
C ASN A 74 6.52 15.23 -13.98
N ASN A 75 5.33 14.62 -14.06
CA ASN A 75 5.08 13.41 -14.84
C ASN A 75 3.76 13.49 -15.61
N SER A 76 3.72 12.85 -16.78
CA SER A 76 2.51 12.56 -17.54
C SER A 76 1.78 11.34 -16.98
N SER A 77 0.49 11.20 -17.32
CA SER A 77 -0.38 10.13 -16.79
C SER A 77 -0.19 8.76 -17.47
N THR A 78 1.03 8.43 -17.91
CA THR A 78 1.30 7.14 -18.58
C THR A 78 1.63 6.02 -17.59
N VAL A 79 1.29 4.78 -17.97
CA VAL A 79 1.67 3.57 -17.20
C VAL A 79 3.16 3.51 -16.91
N ARG A 80 4.01 3.81 -17.91
CA ARG A 80 5.47 3.74 -17.78
C ARG A 80 5.97 4.68 -16.70
N GLU A 81 5.51 5.92 -16.70
CA GLU A 81 5.95 6.94 -15.75
C GLU A 81 5.39 6.69 -14.35
N PHE A 82 4.15 6.18 -14.24
CA PHE A 82 3.63 5.67 -12.98
C PHE A 82 4.52 4.59 -12.38
N CYS A 83 4.88 3.57 -13.15
CA CYS A 83 5.72 2.47 -12.67
C CYS A 83 7.10 2.95 -12.26
N HIS A 84 7.72 3.80 -13.09
CA HIS A 84 9.05 4.35 -12.82
C HIS A 84 9.06 5.14 -11.52
N TYR A 85 8.14 6.10 -11.36
CA TYR A 85 8.04 6.89 -10.15
C TYR A 85 7.71 6.05 -8.92
N ALA A 86 6.79 5.09 -9.01
CA ALA A 86 6.44 4.24 -7.88
C ALA A 86 7.64 3.40 -7.40
N ILE A 87 8.46 2.88 -8.32
CA ILE A 87 9.70 2.17 -7.99
C ILE A 87 10.72 3.11 -7.36
N GLU A 88 10.95 4.29 -7.94
CA GLU A 88 11.88 5.30 -7.39
C GLU A 88 11.46 5.76 -6.00
N PHE A 89 10.17 6.03 -5.81
CA PHE A 89 9.60 6.39 -4.52
C PHE A 89 9.81 5.26 -3.50
N GLY A 90 9.68 4.00 -3.91
CA GLY A 90 10.05 2.85 -3.09
C GLY A 90 11.51 2.90 -2.66
N SER A 91 12.44 3.11 -3.59
CA SER A 91 13.87 3.24 -3.29
C SER A 91 14.16 4.33 -2.26
N GLU A 92 13.52 5.50 -2.38
CA GLU A 92 13.67 6.58 -1.41
C GLU A 92 13.08 6.23 -0.03
N VAL A 93 11.93 5.55 0.00
CA VAL A 93 11.28 5.12 1.25
C VAL A 93 12.13 4.10 2.02
N PHE A 94 12.86 3.23 1.32
CA PHE A 94 13.65 2.14 1.90
C PHE A 94 15.16 2.35 1.82
N LYS A 95 15.63 3.57 1.57
CA LYS A 95 17.07 3.88 1.49
C LYS A 95 17.84 3.55 2.77
N ASP A 96 17.18 3.68 3.92
CA ASP A 96 17.71 3.38 5.25
C ASP A 96 17.33 1.97 5.73
N GLY A 97 16.76 1.17 4.83
CA GLY A 97 16.37 -0.20 5.07
C GLY A 97 14.86 -0.44 5.18
N PHE A 98 14.50 -1.72 5.35
CA PHE A 98 13.11 -2.15 5.45
C PHE A 98 12.51 -1.79 6.82
N ASP A 99 11.48 -0.94 6.79
CA ASP A 99 10.58 -0.73 7.92
C ASP A 99 9.15 -1.12 7.52
N PRO A 100 8.51 -2.07 8.24
CA PRO A 100 7.15 -2.52 7.95
C PRO A 100 6.11 -1.39 7.92
N VAL A 101 6.26 -0.34 8.75
CA VAL A 101 5.33 0.79 8.78
C VAL A 101 5.49 1.64 7.52
N ASN A 102 6.72 1.89 7.08
CA ASN A 102 7.02 2.58 5.84
C ASN A 102 6.51 1.80 4.61
N PHE A 103 6.57 0.46 4.63
CA PHE A 103 5.94 -0.35 3.59
C PHE A 103 4.42 -0.16 3.53
N ILE A 104 3.73 -0.11 4.68
CA ILE A 104 2.29 0.16 4.72
C ILE A 104 1.96 1.56 4.16
N LYS A 105 2.76 2.58 4.48
CA LYS A 105 2.60 3.94 3.94
C LYS A 105 2.84 3.98 2.43
N TYR A 106 3.88 3.29 1.96
CA TYR A 106 4.20 3.14 0.55
C TYR A 106 3.02 2.54 -0.22
N CYS A 107 2.46 1.43 0.26
CA CYS A 107 1.25 0.82 -0.31
C CYS A 107 0.09 1.80 -0.39
N ALA A 108 -0.14 2.59 0.67
CA ALA A 108 -1.20 3.59 0.71
C ALA A 108 -1.03 4.70 -0.34
N ILE A 109 0.20 5.18 -0.51
CA ILE A 109 0.52 6.25 -1.47
C ILE A 109 0.39 5.72 -2.91
N VAL A 110 1.00 4.58 -3.21
CA VAL A 110 0.96 3.99 -4.56
C VAL A 110 -0.45 3.61 -4.97
N ALA A 111 -1.24 3.02 -4.07
CA ALA A 111 -2.63 2.65 -4.38
C ALA A 111 -3.54 3.89 -4.52
N GLU A 112 -3.38 4.93 -3.70
CA GLU A 112 -4.14 6.18 -3.85
C GLU A 112 -3.72 6.94 -5.13
N MET A 113 -2.45 6.88 -5.53
CA MET A 113 -1.96 7.39 -6.81
C MET A 113 -2.63 6.67 -7.98
N ALA A 114 -2.64 5.34 -7.93
CA ALA A 114 -3.25 4.51 -8.96
C ALA A 114 -4.75 4.79 -9.11
N TYR A 115 -5.46 4.95 -7.99
CA TYR A 115 -6.86 5.38 -7.99
C TYR A 115 -7.05 6.71 -8.72
N ARG A 116 -6.22 7.73 -8.44
CA ARG A 116 -6.39 9.06 -9.03
C ARG A 116 -6.09 9.11 -10.52
N LEU A 117 -5.27 8.20 -11.00
CA LEU A 117 -4.94 8.08 -12.42
C LEU A 117 -5.86 7.10 -13.15
N TYR A 118 -6.78 6.45 -12.45
CA TYR A 118 -7.67 5.43 -13.01
C TYR A 118 -8.45 5.92 -14.22
N ASP A 119 -9.02 7.13 -14.13
CA ASP A 119 -9.81 7.74 -15.21
C ASP A 119 -8.95 8.11 -16.42
N HIS A 120 -7.64 8.28 -16.23
CA HIS A 120 -6.70 8.55 -17.31
C HIS A 120 -6.20 7.25 -17.97
N CYS A 121 -5.98 6.20 -17.19
CA CYS A 121 -5.55 4.90 -17.68
C CYS A 121 -5.96 3.77 -16.73
N GLN A 122 -6.91 2.95 -17.18
CA GLN A 122 -7.49 1.86 -16.39
C GLN A 122 -6.51 0.68 -16.13
N ASP A 123 -5.37 0.66 -16.80
CA ASP A 123 -4.33 -0.35 -16.59
C ASP A 123 -3.43 -0.02 -15.38
N ILE A 124 -3.43 1.24 -14.90
CA ILE A 124 -2.56 1.68 -13.80
C ILE A 124 -2.77 0.88 -12.50
N PRO A 125 -3.99 0.52 -12.05
CA PRO A 125 -4.16 -0.33 -10.87
C PRO A 125 -3.46 -1.68 -10.97
N GLU A 126 -3.49 -2.33 -12.14
CA GLU A 126 -2.81 -3.62 -12.33
C GLU A 126 -1.29 -3.45 -12.24
N GLN A 127 -0.78 -2.33 -12.76
CA GLN A 127 0.62 -1.96 -12.66
C GLN A 127 1.03 -1.60 -11.22
N ALA A 128 0.14 -0.97 -10.46
CA ALA A 128 0.34 -0.69 -9.03
C ALA A 128 0.49 -1.99 -8.24
N VAL A 129 -0.33 -3.01 -8.55
CA VAL A 129 -0.19 -4.34 -7.96
C VAL A 129 1.19 -4.93 -8.27
N GLY A 130 1.61 -4.88 -9.53
CA GLY A 130 2.94 -5.34 -9.95
C GLY A 130 4.06 -4.64 -9.18
N VAL A 131 4.05 -3.31 -9.12
CA VAL A 131 5.10 -2.53 -8.47
C VAL A 131 5.13 -2.74 -6.94
N ILE A 132 3.98 -2.76 -6.27
CA ILE A 132 3.92 -3.05 -4.82
C ILE A 132 4.45 -4.47 -4.56
N GLY A 133 4.04 -5.45 -5.36
CA GLY A 133 4.51 -6.82 -5.26
C GLY A 133 6.03 -6.93 -5.46
N THR A 134 6.57 -6.32 -6.51
CA THR A 134 8.00 -6.30 -6.79
C THR A 134 8.81 -5.68 -5.66
N VAL A 135 8.36 -4.53 -5.13
CA VAL A 135 9.03 -3.88 -3.99
C VAL A 135 9.04 -4.80 -2.78
N LEU A 136 7.90 -5.40 -2.42
CA LEU A 136 7.84 -6.30 -1.27
C LEU A 136 8.76 -7.52 -1.45
N VAL A 137 8.76 -8.15 -2.63
CA VAL A 137 9.66 -9.28 -2.92
C VAL A 137 11.12 -8.86 -2.81
N SER A 138 11.48 -7.68 -3.34
CA SER A 138 12.84 -7.16 -3.21
C SER A 138 13.22 -6.98 -1.74
N GLN A 139 12.30 -6.49 -0.89
CA GLN A 139 12.56 -6.33 0.54
C GLN A 139 12.65 -7.69 1.26
N MET A 140 11.84 -8.68 0.88
CA MET A 140 11.89 -10.06 1.42
C MET A 140 13.23 -10.76 1.20
N MET A 141 13.98 -10.35 0.17
CA MET A 141 15.33 -10.87 -0.08
C MET A 141 16.41 -10.23 0.80
N THR A 142 16.06 -9.25 1.62
CA THR A 142 16.99 -8.58 2.55
C THR A 142 16.92 -9.20 3.95
N GLN A 143 18.05 -9.22 4.65
CA GLN A 143 18.10 -9.64 6.06
C GLN A 143 17.20 -8.78 6.97
N GLN A 144 16.99 -7.51 6.61
CA GLN A 144 16.18 -6.57 7.38
C GLN A 144 14.70 -6.96 7.41
N PHE A 145 14.17 -7.60 6.36
CA PHE A 145 12.81 -8.13 6.38
C PHE A 145 12.67 -9.25 7.41
N GLU A 146 13.67 -10.14 7.48
CA GLU A 146 13.73 -11.20 8.49
C GLU A 146 13.84 -10.63 9.91
N GLU A 147 14.74 -9.67 10.12
CA GLU A 147 14.92 -8.97 11.41
C GLU A 147 13.66 -8.22 11.84
N SER A 148 12.85 -7.74 10.90
CA SER A 148 11.56 -7.11 11.19
C SER A 148 10.48 -8.11 11.65
N GLY A 149 10.76 -9.42 11.57
CA GLY A 149 9.83 -10.51 11.91
C GLY A 149 9.04 -11.05 10.72
N ASN A 150 9.53 -10.88 9.50
CA ASN A 150 8.89 -11.34 8.26
C ASN A 150 7.42 -10.86 8.13
N GLN A 151 6.52 -11.74 7.67
CA GLN A 151 5.10 -11.46 7.55
C GLN A 151 4.43 -11.14 8.90
N GLU A 152 4.90 -11.73 10.00
CA GLU A 152 4.38 -11.42 11.34
C GLU A 152 4.80 -10.01 11.78
N GLY A 153 5.98 -9.54 11.36
CA GLY A 153 6.43 -8.16 11.49
C GLY A 153 5.48 -7.17 10.83
N LEU A 154 5.11 -7.43 9.57
CA LEU A 154 4.10 -6.65 8.83
C LEU A 154 2.75 -6.63 9.55
N LYS A 155 2.30 -7.77 10.08
CA LYS A 155 1.05 -7.85 10.85
C LYS A 155 1.10 -7.02 12.13
N LYS A 156 2.17 -7.15 12.93
CA LYS A 156 2.37 -6.37 14.17
C LYS A 156 2.43 -4.87 13.88
N ALA A 157 3.17 -4.47 12.85
CA ALA A 157 3.26 -3.08 12.43
C ALA A 157 1.90 -2.53 11.97
N SER A 158 1.13 -3.32 11.23
CA SER A 158 -0.24 -2.96 10.81
C SER A 158 -1.13 -2.71 12.02
N LEU A 159 -1.13 -3.61 13.01
CA LEU A 159 -1.93 -3.45 14.23
C LEU A 159 -1.49 -2.23 15.07
N LYS A 160 -0.18 -2.00 15.19
CA LYS A 160 0.39 -0.84 15.88
C LYS A 160 -0.03 0.47 15.21
N LEU A 161 0.11 0.54 13.88
CA LEU A 161 -0.29 1.73 13.11
C LEU A 161 -1.80 1.97 13.21
N LEU A 162 -2.62 0.92 13.16
CA LEU A 162 -4.06 1.00 13.36
C LEU A 162 -4.42 1.64 14.71
N LYS A 163 -3.74 1.23 15.79
CA LYS A 163 -3.95 1.80 17.12
C LYS A 163 -3.58 3.28 17.14
N GLN A 164 -2.40 3.62 16.65
CA GLN A 164 -1.91 5.00 16.59
C GLN A 164 -2.86 5.92 15.80
N LEU A 165 -3.39 5.47 14.66
CA LEU A 165 -4.29 6.26 13.83
C LEU A 165 -5.70 6.43 14.42
N LYS A 166 -6.14 5.53 15.30
CA LYS A 166 -7.40 5.64 16.05
C LYS A 166 -7.29 6.66 17.19
N ASP A 167 -6.17 6.64 17.91
CA ASP A 167 -5.95 7.49 19.08
C ASP A 167 -5.84 8.99 18.72
N VAL A 168 -5.57 9.34 17.46
CA VAL A 168 -5.62 10.75 16.98
C VAL A 168 -7.02 11.38 17.08
N LYS A 169 -8.11 10.59 17.19
CA LYS A 169 -9.44 11.17 17.43
C LYS A 169 -9.64 11.66 18.87
N SER A 170 -9.02 11.03 19.87
CA SER A 170 -9.24 11.40 21.28
C SER A 170 -8.41 12.60 21.72
N THR A 171 -7.30 12.93 21.04
CA THR A 171 -6.44 14.06 21.45
C THR A 171 -6.96 15.42 20.96
N VAL A 172 -7.83 15.45 19.95
CA VAL A 172 -8.40 16.72 19.44
C VAL A 172 -9.61 17.17 20.28
N GLU A 173 -10.34 16.23 20.90
CA GLU A 173 -11.50 16.55 21.76
C GLU A 173 -11.11 17.16 23.12
N TYR A 174 -9.85 17.06 23.56
CA TYR A 174 -9.36 17.73 24.77
C TYR A 174 -8.69 19.09 24.52
N ALA A 175 -8.46 19.46 23.26
CA ALA A 175 -7.82 20.74 22.91
C ALA A 175 -8.84 21.87 22.66
N THR A 176 -10.14 21.59 22.65
CA THR A 176 -11.21 22.58 22.40
C THR A 176 -12.09 22.90 23.62
N THR A 177 -11.70 22.49 24.82
CA THR A 177 -12.50 22.72 26.05
C THR A 177 -11.76 23.53 27.12
N SER A 178 -10.77 24.33 26.73
CA SER A 178 -10.12 25.30 27.61
C SER A 178 -10.16 26.69 27.00
N VAL A 179 -11.34 27.31 27.06
CA VAL A 179 -11.51 28.77 27.12
C VAL A 179 -12.52 29.06 28.22
#